data_AF-A0A9E1MYX5-F1
#
_entry.id   AF-A0A9E1MYX5-F1
#
_cell.length_a   1.000
_cell.length_b   1.000
_cell.length_c   1.000
_cell.angle_alpha   90.00
_cell.angle_beta   90.00
_cell.angle_gamma   90.00
#
_symmetry.space_group_name_H-M   'P 1'
#
loop_
_entity.id
_entity.type
_entity.pdbx_description
1 polymer ?
#
loop_
_entity_poly.entity_id
_entity_poly.type
_entity_poly.pdbx_seq_one_letter_code
_entity_poly.pdbx_strand_id
1 'polypeptide(L)'
;MPIKNFSPVVLLALLAGCGWNNLPQQDTHYLDDELWDPNGVVPTEDGLYVPLPLAGGVALVPQSGEATRIDIGEGNITRLTPSPDDKTIIAILERYTCDEDDPKLARKIKVPDDCDAEDLVVHTELNVISNGEISSEIDVKSQFNTVEFSDDGRFAIAYLDFSQGDVVLSGVVDLTSVMVLDVLDGTSTPVTVGFSANKVLFTYDENEQAERAVVLSENSVAVVDLFEETPVLDVTFPLTLDPDSNVVPVGVELTPDGQYALISVEKRSD
;
A
#
# COMPACT_ATOMS: atom_id res chain seq x y z
N MET A 1 -44.13 -14.29 -54.63
CA MET A 1 -43.30 -15.23 -53.83
C MET A 1 -43.87 -15.29 -52.42
N PRO A 2 -44.36 -16.45 -51.93
CA PRO A 2 -44.93 -16.54 -50.60
C PRO A 2 -43.83 -16.71 -49.54
N ILE A 3 -43.88 -15.87 -48.51
CA ILE A 3 -43.04 -15.96 -47.31
C ILE A 3 -43.61 -17.07 -46.45
N LYS A 4 -42.86 -18.17 -46.28
CA LYS A 4 -43.23 -19.28 -45.40
C LYS A 4 -43.05 -18.84 -43.94
N ASN A 5 -44.14 -18.86 -43.18
CA ASN A 5 -44.14 -18.68 -41.72
C ASN A 5 -43.26 -19.75 -41.06
N PHE A 6 -42.11 -19.33 -40.54
CA PHE A 6 -41.26 -20.16 -39.70
C PHE A 6 -41.89 -20.22 -38.30
N SER A 7 -42.25 -21.42 -37.88
CA SER A 7 -42.86 -21.66 -36.57
C SER A 7 -41.81 -21.50 -35.45
N PRO A 8 -41.98 -20.57 -34.49
CA PRO A 8 -40.99 -20.30 -33.43
C PRO A 8 -40.80 -21.47 -32.44
N VAL A 9 -41.64 -22.50 -32.52
CA VAL A 9 -41.60 -23.67 -31.64
C VAL A 9 -40.41 -24.60 -31.96
N VAL A 10 -39.88 -24.57 -33.19
CA VAL A 10 -38.77 -25.45 -33.60
C VAL A 10 -37.41 -24.94 -33.08
N LEU A 11 -37.26 -23.64 -32.84
CA LEU A 11 -36.01 -23.08 -32.32
C LEU A 11 -35.81 -23.39 -30.82
N LEU A 12 -36.89 -23.50 -30.05
CA LEU A 12 -36.82 -23.81 -28.61
C LEU A 12 -36.43 -25.28 -28.35
N ALA A 13 -36.74 -26.19 -29.28
CA ALA A 13 -36.43 -27.62 -29.12
C ALA A 13 -34.95 -27.97 -29.37
N LEU A 14 -34.21 -27.12 -30.11
CA LEU A 14 -32.78 -27.32 -30.35
C LEU A 14 -31.90 -26.91 -29.16
N LEU A 15 -32.41 -26.08 -28.24
CA LEU A 15 -31.69 -25.71 -27.01
C LEU A 15 -31.82 -26.74 -25.89
N ALA A 16 -32.81 -27.66 -25.96
CA ALA A 16 -32.96 -28.75 -24.99
C ALA A 16 -32.10 -29.99 -25.32
N GLY A 17 -31.45 -30.02 -26.48
CA GLY A 17 -30.60 -31.13 -26.93
C GLY A 17 -29.14 -31.05 -26.45
N CYS A 18 -28.71 -29.90 -25.94
CA CYS A 18 -27.45 -29.77 -25.20
C CYS A 18 -27.68 -30.28 -23.78
N GLY A 19 -27.79 -31.60 -23.63
CA GLY A 19 -27.90 -32.24 -22.33
C GLY A 19 -26.73 -31.83 -21.44
N TRP A 20 -27.02 -31.59 -20.15
CA TRP A 20 -26.05 -31.24 -19.12
C TRP A 20 -24.93 -32.28 -18.93
N ASN A 21 -25.02 -33.43 -19.60
CA ASN A 21 -24.04 -34.52 -19.59
C ASN A 21 -22.70 -34.20 -20.28
N ASN A 22 -22.59 -33.05 -20.96
CA ASN A 22 -21.34 -32.55 -21.55
C ASN A 22 -20.84 -31.27 -20.86
N LEU A 23 -21.41 -30.87 -19.72
CA LEU A 23 -20.67 -29.96 -18.86
C LEU A 23 -19.36 -30.67 -18.49
N PRO A 24 -18.19 -30.02 -18.59
CA PRO A 24 -16.95 -30.59 -18.06
C PRO A 24 -17.24 -31.07 -16.64
N GLN A 25 -16.72 -32.25 -16.29
CA GLN A 25 -16.89 -32.84 -14.96
C GLN A 25 -16.85 -31.71 -13.93
N GLN A 26 -17.93 -31.55 -13.16
CA GLN A 26 -18.05 -30.52 -12.14
C GLN A 26 -17.19 -30.91 -10.94
N ASP A 27 -15.90 -31.14 -11.18
CA ASP A 27 -14.90 -31.27 -10.14
C ASP A 27 -14.75 -29.86 -9.56
N THR A 28 -15.51 -29.62 -8.49
CA THR A 28 -15.37 -28.39 -7.71
C THR A 28 -14.01 -28.45 -7.03
N HIS A 29 -13.06 -27.66 -7.51
CA HIS A 29 -11.82 -27.40 -6.82
C HIS A 29 -12.07 -26.28 -5.82
N TYR A 30 -11.84 -26.56 -4.54
CA TYR A 30 -11.77 -25.53 -3.52
C TYR A 30 -10.35 -25.01 -3.50
N LEU A 31 -10.22 -23.69 -3.45
CA LEU A 31 -8.96 -23.03 -3.14
C LEU A 31 -8.99 -22.71 -1.65
N ASP A 32 -7.87 -22.94 -0.98
CA ASP A 32 -7.75 -22.66 0.45
C ASP A 32 -7.71 -21.14 0.70
N ASP A 33 -7.31 -20.36 -0.30
CA ASP A 33 -7.20 -18.89 -0.24
C ASP A 33 -8.11 -18.17 -1.24
N GLU A 34 -8.42 -16.92 -0.93
CA GLU A 34 -9.18 -16.03 -1.81
C GLU A 34 -8.37 -15.65 -3.06
N LEU A 35 -9.03 -15.71 -4.23
CA LEU A 35 -8.41 -15.33 -5.50
C LEU A 35 -8.11 -13.83 -5.60
N TRP A 36 -8.85 -13.01 -4.86
CA TRP A 36 -8.76 -11.56 -4.84
C TRP A 36 -9.27 -11.04 -3.49
N ASP A 37 -8.74 -9.91 -3.04
CA ASP A 37 -9.18 -9.26 -1.79
C ASP A 37 -10.16 -8.11 -2.11
N PRO A 38 -11.44 -8.22 -1.71
CA PRO A 38 -12.43 -7.15 -1.92
C PRO A 38 -12.19 -5.89 -1.08
N ASN A 39 -11.48 -6.00 0.05
CA ASN A 39 -11.28 -4.88 0.96
C ASN A 39 -10.10 -4.00 0.54
N GLY A 40 -9.14 -4.56 -0.20
CA GLY A 40 -7.99 -3.84 -0.75
C GLY A 40 -8.21 -3.24 -2.15
N VAL A 41 -9.45 -3.20 -2.67
CA VAL A 41 -9.74 -2.65 -4.00
C VAL A 41 -9.60 -1.13 -3.99
N VAL A 42 -8.77 -0.59 -4.90
CA VAL A 42 -8.53 0.85 -5.04
C VAL A 42 -9.05 1.36 -6.37
N PRO A 43 -10.00 2.33 -6.38
CA PRO A 43 -10.44 2.99 -7.60
C PRO A 43 -9.47 4.09 -8.03
N THR A 44 -9.36 4.28 -9.35
CA THR A 44 -8.54 5.31 -10.02
C THR A 44 -9.26 5.74 -11.31
N GLU A 45 -8.72 6.73 -12.03
CA GLU A 45 -9.15 7.10 -13.37
C GLU A 45 -9.02 5.93 -14.38
N ASP A 46 -7.99 5.09 -14.24
CA ASP A 46 -7.74 3.96 -15.14
C ASP A 46 -8.72 2.80 -14.93
N GLY A 47 -9.23 2.63 -13.71
CA GLY A 47 -10.13 1.55 -13.34
C GLY A 47 -10.03 1.14 -11.88
N LEU A 48 -10.36 -0.12 -11.60
CA LEU A 48 -10.23 -0.71 -10.27
C LEU A 48 -8.96 -1.54 -10.21
N TYR A 49 -8.07 -1.22 -9.27
CA TYR A 49 -6.92 -2.04 -8.93
C TYR A 49 -7.33 -3.03 -7.82
N VAL A 50 -7.17 -4.31 -8.10
CA VAL A 50 -7.63 -5.42 -7.24
C VAL A 50 -6.43 -6.27 -6.82
N PRO A 51 -6.11 -6.37 -5.52
CA PRO A 51 -5.07 -7.28 -5.04
C PRO A 51 -5.43 -8.73 -5.34
N LEU A 52 -4.42 -9.53 -5.71
CA LEU A 52 -4.53 -10.95 -6.02
C LEU A 52 -3.62 -11.72 -5.04
N PRO A 53 -4.06 -12.00 -3.79
CA PRO A 53 -3.21 -12.61 -2.76
C PRO A 53 -2.58 -13.92 -3.22
N LEU A 54 -3.38 -14.83 -3.78
CA LEU A 54 -2.90 -16.13 -4.25
C LEU A 54 -1.92 -16.04 -5.43
N ALA A 55 -2.09 -15.04 -6.30
CA ALA A 55 -1.25 -14.89 -7.49
C ALA A 55 0.01 -14.07 -7.25
N GLY A 56 0.09 -13.35 -6.12
CA GLY A 56 1.12 -12.34 -5.87
C GLY A 56 1.07 -11.24 -6.94
N GLY A 57 0.01 -10.44 -6.97
CA GLY A 57 -0.15 -9.43 -8.02
C GLY A 57 -1.32 -8.48 -7.85
N VAL A 58 -1.43 -7.53 -8.77
CA VAL A 58 -2.59 -6.64 -8.89
C VAL A 58 -3.26 -6.89 -10.23
N ALA A 59 -4.58 -6.90 -10.28
CA ALA A 59 -5.33 -6.78 -11.53
C ALA A 59 -5.85 -5.35 -11.69
N LEU A 60 -5.63 -4.75 -12.85
CA LEU A 60 -6.37 -3.56 -13.29
C LEU A 60 -7.63 -4.02 -14.02
N VAL A 61 -8.78 -3.60 -13.53
CA VAL A 61 -10.09 -3.79 -14.18
C VAL A 61 -10.53 -2.43 -14.74
N PRO A 62 -10.23 -2.14 -16.01
CA PRO A 62 -10.61 -0.88 -16.64
C PRO A 62 -12.11 -0.82 -16.88
N GLN A 63 -12.64 0.38 -17.12
CA GLN A 63 -14.06 0.58 -17.46
C GLN A 63 -14.47 -0.14 -18.77
N SER A 64 -13.51 -0.42 -19.66
CA SER A 64 -13.73 -1.20 -20.89
C SER A 64 -14.03 -2.69 -20.61
N GLY A 65 -13.69 -3.18 -19.42
CA GLY A 65 -14.07 -4.49 -18.90
C GLY A 65 -13.05 -5.62 -19.07
N GLU A 66 -12.00 -5.45 -19.86
CA GLU A 66 -10.94 -6.46 -19.97
C GLU A 66 -9.90 -6.27 -18.87
N ALA A 67 -9.90 -7.16 -17.88
CA ALA A 67 -8.96 -7.10 -16.77
C ALA A 67 -7.55 -7.51 -17.23
N THR A 68 -6.55 -6.74 -16.81
CA THR A 68 -5.13 -7.01 -17.07
C THR A 68 -4.38 -7.21 -15.77
N ARG A 69 -3.56 -8.25 -15.70
CA ARG A 69 -2.66 -8.46 -14.56
C ARG A 69 -1.46 -7.53 -14.68
N ILE A 70 -1.14 -6.84 -13.59
CA ILE A 70 0.08 -6.07 -13.39
C ILE A 70 1.06 -7.01 -12.68
N ASP A 71 2.19 -7.27 -13.34
CA ASP A 71 3.22 -8.15 -12.83
C ASP A 71 4.17 -7.39 -11.91
N ILE A 72 3.92 -7.47 -10.60
CA ILE A 72 4.77 -6.91 -9.52
C ILE A 72 5.84 -7.90 -9.04
N GLY A 73 6.03 -9.00 -9.77
CA GLY A 73 6.88 -10.10 -9.37
C GLY A 73 6.26 -10.95 -8.24
N GLU A 74 7.11 -11.72 -7.56
CA GLU A 74 6.70 -12.63 -6.48
C GLU A 74 6.66 -11.91 -5.14
N GLY A 75 5.53 -11.96 -4.45
CA GLY A 75 5.37 -11.33 -3.14
C GLY A 75 3.91 -11.30 -2.71
N ASN A 76 3.69 -10.86 -1.48
CA ASN A 76 2.36 -10.66 -0.91
C ASN A 76 2.05 -9.16 -0.86
N ILE A 77 0.95 -8.73 -1.48
CA ILE A 77 0.51 -7.33 -1.38
C ILE A 77 -0.17 -7.16 -0.04
N THR A 78 0.42 -6.36 0.83
CA THR A 78 -0.17 -6.04 2.13
C THR A 78 -1.09 -4.83 2.03
N ARG A 79 -0.84 -3.90 1.09
CA ARG A 79 -1.66 -2.70 0.93
C ARG A 79 -1.55 -2.07 -0.45
N LEU A 80 -2.65 -1.48 -0.90
CA LEU A 80 -2.69 -0.50 -1.99
C LEU A 80 -3.13 0.85 -1.43
N THR A 81 -2.41 1.91 -1.75
CA THR A 81 -2.75 3.29 -1.36
C THR A 81 -2.87 4.15 -2.62
N PRO A 82 -4.05 4.72 -2.92
CA PRO A 82 -4.18 5.68 -4.03
C PRO A 82 -3.50 7.01 -3.71
N SER A 83 -2.86 7.58 -4.72
CA SER A 83 -2.43 8.97 -4.73
C SER A 83 -3.63 9.91 -4.97
N PRO A 84 -3.59 11.16 -4.46
CA PRO A 84 -4.62 12.17 -4.73
C PRO A 84 -4.78 12.57 -6.21
N ASP A 85 -3.83 12.20 -7.08
CA ASP A 85 -3.92 12.45 -8.53
C ASP A 85 -4.90 11.51 -9.27
N ASP A 86 -5.55 10.60 -8.54
CA ASP A 86 -6.46 9.55 -9.01
C ASP A 86 -5.87 8.60 -10.07
N LYS A 87 -4.55 8.61 -10.29
CA LYS A 87 -3.87 7.84 -11.36
C LYS A 87 -2.76 6.94 -10.83
N THR A 88 -2.12 7.38 -9.77
CA THR A 88 -0.97 6.69 -9.18
C THR A 88 -1.44 5.91 -7.97
N ILE A 89 -0.92 4.70 -7.81
CA ILE A 89 -1.06 3.93 -6.57
C ILE A 89 0.32 3.50 -6.09
N ILE A 90 0.50 3.42 -4.78
CA ILE A 90 1.62 2.69 -4.19
C ILE A 90 1.10 1.35 -3.69
N ALA A 91 1.73 0.28 -4.16
CA ALA A 91 1.56 -1.06 -3.61
C ALA A 91 2.68 -1.33 -2.62
N ILE A 92 2.31 -1.64 -1.37
CA ILE A 92 3.22 -2.19 -0.36
C ILE A 92 3.20 -3.71 -0.51
N LEU A 93 4.36 -4.29 -0.77
CA LEU A 93 4.50 -5.73 -0.91
C LEU A 93 5.59 -6.28 0.00
N GLU A 94 5.35 -7.47 0.53
CA GLU A 94 6.33 -8.27 1.24
C GLU A 94 6.90 -9.33 0.30
N ARG A 95 8.23 -9.41 0.25
CA ARG A 95 8.95 -10.51 -0.38
C ARG A 95 9.61 -11.39 0.67
N TYR A 96 9.55 -12.68 0.43
CA TYR A 96 10.07 -13.69 1.34
C TYR A 96 11.32 -14.32 0.75
N THR A 97 12.40 -14.32 1.52
CA THR A 97 13.62 -15.06 1.21
C THR A 97 13.99 -15.95 2.40
N CYS A 98 14.71 -17.05 2.17
CA CYS A 98 15.27 -17.87 3.25
C CYS A 98 16.73 -17.50 3.32
N ASP A 99 17.17 -17.05 4.48
CA ASP A 99 18.59 -16.91 4.79
C ASP A 99 19.17 -18.32 4.96
N GLU A 100 19.59 -18.90 3.85
CA GLU A 100 20.23 -20.20 3.87
C GLU A 100 21.75 -20.04 3.99
N ASP A 101 22.31 -20.59 5.07
CA ASP A 101 23.77 -20.68 5.29
C ASP A 101 24.52 -21.34 4.10
N ASP A 102 23.85 -22.20 3.33
CA ASP A 102 24.37 -22.83 2.11
C ASP A 102 23.65 -22.33 0.85
N PRO A 103 24.29 -21.51 -0.02
CA PRO A 103 23.68 -20.99 -1.25
C PRO A 103 23.31 -22.08 -2.28
N LYS A 104 23.68 -23.35 -2.06
CA LYS A 104 23.24 -24.49 -2.88
C LYS A 104 21.89 -25.05 -2.47
N LEU A 105 21.47 -24.78 -1.25
CA LEU A 105 20.17 -25.22 -0.76
C LEU A 105 19.08 -24.19 -1.12
N ALA A 106 19.45 -22.92 -1.33
CA ALA A 106 18.58 -21.78 -1.68
C ALA A 106 17.40 -22.21 -2.56
N ARG A 107 16.27 -22.52 -1.91
CA ARG A 107 15.05 -22.91 -2.60
C ARG A 107 14.29 -21.67 -3.01
N LYS A 108 13.60 -21.76 -4.15
CA LYS A 108 12.62 -20.76 -4.52
C LYS A 108 11.40 -20.92 -3.60
N ILE A 109 11.25 -20.01 -2.66
CA ILE A 109 10.11 -19.92 -1.76
C ILE A 109 8.91 -19.42 -2.57
N LYS A 110 7.78 -20.12 -2.48
CA LYS A 110 6.53 -19.64 -3.05
C LYS A 110 5.61 -19.08 -1.98
N VAL A 111 5.66 -19.68 -0.80
CA VAL A 111 4.91 -19.24 0.38
C VAL A 111 5.84 -19.23 1.59
N PRO A 112 5.60 -18.37 2.59
CA PRO A 112 6.41 -18.31 3.82
C PRO A 112 6.65 -19.69 4.48
N ASP A 113 5.65 -20.58 4.43
CA ASP A 113 5.71 -21.95 4.98
C ASP A 113 6.71 -22.88 4.26
N ASP A 114 7.24 -22.49 3.10
CA ASP A 114 8.33 -23.22 2.44
C ASP A 114 9.69 -23.00 3.14
N CYS A 115 9.76 -22.08 4.11
CA CYS A 115 10.93 -21.72 4.89
C CYS A 115 10.77 -22.04 6.38
N ASP A 116 11.85 -22.43 7.05
CA ASP A 116 11.83 -22.47 8.51
C ASP A 116 11.72 -21.02 9.04
N ALA A 117 10.83 -20.80 10.02
CA ALA A 117 10.49 -19.45 10.48
C ALA A 117 11.68 -18.67 11.06
N GLU A 118 12.74 -19.37 11.49
CA GLU A 118 13.99 -18.75 11.97
C GLU A 118 14.90 -18.25 10.85
N ASP A 119 14.76 -18.82 9.64
CA ASP A 119 15.54 -18.48 8.46
C ASP A 119 14.76 -17.56 7.50
N LEU A 120 13.47 -17.35 7.74
CA LEU A 120 12.63 -16.49 6.90
C LEU A 120 13.00 -15.01 7.08
N VAL A 121 13.42 -14.39 5.98
CA VAL A 121 13.68 -12.96 5.87
C VAL A 121 12.58 -12.29 5.04
N VAL A 122 11.96 -11.28 5.62
CA VAL A 122 10.92 -10.47 4.98
C VAL A 122 11.51 -9.15 4.52
N HIS A 123 11.41 -8.87 3.23
CA HIS A 123 11.72 -7.58 2.62
C HIS A 123 10.42 -6.86 2.29
N THR A 124 10.36 -5.55 2.51
CA THR A 124 9.22 -4.74 2.06
C THR A 124 9.67 -3.85 0.94
N GLU A 125 8.92 -3.88 -0.16
CA GLU A 125 9.14 -3.01 -1.31
C GLU A 125 7.89 -2.17 -1.54
N LEU A 126 8.09 -0.98 -2.09
CA LEU A 126 7.02 -0.12 -2.57
C LEU A 126 7.07 -0.04 -4.08
N ASN A 127 6.02 -0.51 -4.74
CA ASN A 127 5.87 -0.36 -6.18
C ASN A 127 4.95 0.81 -6.48
N VAL A 128 5.45 1.80 -7.20
CA VAL A 128 4.66 2.88 -7.76
C VAL A 128 4.06 2.37 -9.06
N ILE A 129 2.73 2.37 -9.16
CA ILE A 129 2.00 1.89 -10.32
C ILE A 129 1.20 3.05 -10.89
N SER A 130 1.30 3.26 -12.20
CA SER A 130 0.54 4.28 -12.93
C SER A 130 0.21 3.78 -14.33
N ASN A 131 -0.97 4.12 -14.86
CA ASN A 131 -1.42 3.67 -16.19
C ASN A 131 -1.38 2.14 -16.36
N GLY A 132 -1.61 1.37 -15.29
CA GLY A 132 -1.55 -0.10 -15.31
C GLY A 132 -0.15 -0.71 -15.40
N GLU A 133 0.92 0.08 -15.24
CA GLU A 133 2.31 -0.38 -15.29
C GLU A 133 3.09 0.07 -14.04
N ILE A 134 4.15 -0.66 -13.69
CA ILE A 134 5.06 -0.25 -12.61
C ILE A 134 5.97 0.85 -13.16
N SER A 135 5.86 2.05 -12.59
CA SER A 135 6.69 3.18 -12.96
C SER A 135 7.99 3.25 -12.15
N SER A 136 7.98 2.77 -10.90
CA SER A 136 9.16 2.71 -10.04
C SER A 136 9.05 1.62 -8.98
N GLU A 137 10.19 1.08 -8.58
CA GLU A 137 10.35 0.18 -7.44
C GLU A 137 11.23 0.89 -6.40
N ILE A 138 10.77 1.00 -5.16
CA ILE A 138 11.46 1.71 -4.09
C ILE A 138 11.68 0.73 -2.95
N ASP A 139 12.95 0.43 -2.68
CA ASP A 139 13.34 -0.38 -1.54
C ASP A 139 13.18 0.43 -0.24
N VAL A 140 12.48 -0.15 0.73
CA VAL A 140 12.24 0.45 2.03
C VAL A 140 12.51 -0.55 3.13
N LYS A 141 12.75 -0.07 4.35
CA LYS A 141 12.89 -0.97 5.49
C LYS A 141 11.57 -1.72 5.72
N SER A 142 11.66 -2.98 6.15
CA SER A 142 10.51 -3.88 6.22
C SER A 142 9.39 -3.45 7.17
N GLN A 143 9.69 -2.57 8.12
CA GLN A 143 8.73 -2.15 9.13
C GLN A 143 7.62 -1.20 8.66
N PHE A 144 7.72 -0.60 7.47
CA PHE A 144 6.74 0.40 7.04
C PHE A 144 5.51 -0.28 6.42
N ASN A 145 4.32 0.04 6.93
CA ASN A 145 3.04 -0.59 6.53
C ASN A 145 1.98 0.42 6.07
N THR A 146 2.31 1.71 6.10
CA THR A 146 1.42 2.82 5.76
C THR A 146 2.18 3.86 4.97
N VAL A 147 1.48 4.51 4.04
CA VAL A 147 1.99 5.60 3.22
C VAL A 147 0.95 6.71 3.21
N GLU A 148 1.37 7.95 3.43
CA GLU A 148 0.54 9.15 3.28
C GLU A 148 1.11 10.00 2.12
N PHE A 149 0.25 10.42 1.19
CA PHE A 149 0.63 11.23 0.04
C PHE A 149 0.45 12.72 0.30
N SER A 150 1.27 13.54 -0.35
CA SER A 150 0.93 14.95 -0.58
C SER A 150 -0.18 15.09 -1.62
N ASP A 151 -0.96 16.16 -1.54
CA ASP A 151 -2.10 16.42 -2.45
C ASP A 151 -1.67 16.61 -3.92
N ASP A 152 -0.41 17.03 -4.16
CA ASP A 152 0.18 17.11 -5.49
C ASP A 152 0.68 15.76 -6.03
N GLY A 153 0.62 14.70 -5.22
CA GLY A 153 1.03 13.33 -5.55
C GLY A 153 2.54 13.13 -5.73
N ARG A 154 3.35 14.18 -5.56
CA ARG A 154 4.81 14.10 -5.79
C ARG A 154 5.53 13.39 -4.65
N PHE A 155 5.16 13.72 -3.42
CA PHE A 155 5.78 13.15 -2.24
C PHE A 155 4.85 12.17 -1.55
N ALA A 156 5.45 11.18 -0.91
CA ALA A 156 4.75 10.32 0.01
C ALA A 156 5.64 10.02 1.21
N ILE A 157 5.06 9.76 2.37
CA ILE A 157 5.81 9.39 3.57
C ILE A 157 5.34 8.01 4.02
N ALA A 158 6.26 7.05 3.98
CA ALA A 158 6.04 5.72 4.54
C ALA A 158 6.43 5.70 6.02
N TYR A 159 5.55 5.12 6.84
CA TYR A 159 5.75 5.00 8.27
C TYR A 159 5.09 3.72 8.81
N LEU A 160 5.40 3.40 10.07
CA LEU A 160 4.81 2.27 10.76
C LEU A 160 3.59 2.73 11.57
N ASP A 161 2.40 2.31 11.14
CA ASP A 161 1.14 2.55 11.83
C ASP A 161 0.72 1.29 12.61
N PHE A 162 0.78 1.37 13.94
CA PHE A 162 0.36 0.30 14.85
C PHE A 162 -1.16 0.09 14.90
N SER A 163 -1.96 0.99 14.33
CA SER A 163 -3.42 0.86 14.33
C SER A 163 -3.95 -0.09 13.24
N GLN A 164 -3.13 -0.44 12.25
CA GLN A 164 -3.55 -1.20 11.06
C GLN A 164 -3.55 -2.73 11.23
N GLY A 165 -3.31 -3.26 12.43
CA GLY A 165 -3.41 -4.70 12.72
C GLY A 165 -2.14 -5.30 13.33
N ASP A 166 -1.95 -6.60 13.10
CA ASP A 166 -0.81 -7.37 13.64
C ASP A 166 0.48 -6.99 12.89
N VAL A 167 1.24 -6.06 13.46
CA VAL A 167 2.57 -5.70 12.97
C VAL A 167 3.57 -6.76 13.42
N VAL A 168 4.02 -7.60 12.49
CA VAL A 168 5.10 -8.55 12.76
C VAL A 168 6.45 -7.84 12.65
N LEU A 169 7.04 -7.53 13.81
CA LEU A 169 8.37 -6.92 13.87
C LEU A 169 9.43 -8.03 14.01
N SER A 170 10.24 -8.23 12.97
CA SER A 170 11.44 -9.07 13.04
C SER A 170 12.69 -8.22 13.29
N GLY A 171 13.49 -8.58 14.29
CA GLY A 171 14.78 -7.94 14.57
C GLY A 171 14.71 -6.58 15.26
N VAL A 172 15.74 -5.74 15.07
CA VAL A 172 15.83 -4.40 15.64
C VAL A 172 15.16 -3.41 14.69
N VAL A 173 14.02 -2.87 15.11
CA VAL A 173 13.21 -1.96 14.29
C VAL A 173 13.47 -0.51 14.67
N ASP A 174 13.70 0.32 13.65
CA ASP A 174 13.80 1.76 13.80
C ASP A 174 12.40 2.38 13.85
N LEU A 175 11.96 2.66 15.07
CA LEU A 175 10.67 3.31 15.36
C LEU A 175 10.77 4.84 15.40
N THR A 176 11.95 5.39 15.10
CA THR A 176 12.23 6.83 15.25
C THR A 176 12.24 7.60 13.93
N SER A 177 12.12 6.88 12.82
CA SER A 177 12.28 7.41 11.48
C SER A 177 11.09 7.06 10.59
N VAL A 178 10.86 7.95 9.63
CA VAL A 178 9.96 7.72 8.49
C VAL A 178 10.79 7.69 7.22
N MET A 179 10.19 7.19 6.13
CA MET A 179 10.80 7.23 4.82
C MET A 179 10.07 8.26 3.96
N VAL A 180 10.76 9.32 3.55
CA VAL A 180 10.25 10.27 2.57
C VAL A 180 10.52 9.71 1.18
N LEU A 181 9.50 9.66 0.34
CA LEU A 181 9.52 9.14 -1.01
C LEU A 181 9.30 10.30 -1.99
N ASP A 182 10.20 10.51 -2.95
CA ASP A 182 9.89 11.27 -4.16
C ASP A 182 9.36 10.26 -5.19
N VAL A 183 8.05 10.29 -5.41
CA VAL A 183 7.30 9.32 -6.23
C VAL A 183 7.66 9.48 -7.71
N LEU A 184 8.03 10.70 -8.13
CA LEU A 184 8.40 11.00 -9.51
C LEU A 184 9.80 10.47 -9.83
N ASP A 185 10.75 10.73 -8.93
CA ASP A 185 12.15 10.33 -9.13
C ASP A 185 12.45 8.90 -8.66
N GLY A 186 11.51 8.27 -7.93
CA GLY A 186 11.67 6.92 -7.40
C GLY A 186 12.70 6.83 -6.27
N THR A 187 12.94 7.93 -5.56
CA THR A 187 13.97 7.99 -4.50
C THR A 187 13.35 7.91 -3.11
N SER A 188 14.12 7.37 -2.16
CA SER A 188 13.71 7.28 -0.76
C SER A 188 14.80 7.82 0.18
N THR A 189 14.37 8.62 1.16
CA THR A 189 15.26 9.24 2.16
C THR A 189 14.72 8.99 3.57
N PRO A 190 15.46 8.30 4.44
CA PRO A 190 15.05 8.12 5.82
C PRO A 190 15.25 9.41 6.61
N VAL A 191 14.23 9.86 7.34
CA VAL A 191 14.28 11.06 8.18
C VAL A 191 13.84 10.70 9.60
N THR A 192 14.67 11.03 10.59
CA THR A 192 14.36 10.82 12.01
C THR A 192 13.40 11.91 12.50
N VAL A 193 12.23 11.51 12.98
CA VAL A 193 11.10 12.41 13.30
C VAL A 193 10.57 12.26 14.73
N GLY A 194 11.09 11.29 15.49
CA GLY A 194 10.61 10.96 16.82
C GLY A 194 10.00 9.57 16.88
N PHE A 195 9.69 9.10 18.10
CA PHE A 195 9.27 7.72 18.32
C PHE A 195 7.81 7.50 17.92
N SER A 196 7.54 6.43 17.16
CA SER A 196 6.19 5.99 16.82
C SER A 196 5.40 7.06 16.06
N ALA A 197 5.80 7.32 14.81
CA ALA A 197 5.06 8.20 13.92
C ALA A 197 3.63 7.65 13.71
N ASN A 198 2.62 8.52 13.87
CA ASN A 198 1.22 8.12 13.81
C ASN A 198 0.46 8.79 12.67
N LYS A 199 0.76 10.05 12.39
CA LYS A 199 0.05 10.84 11.38
C LYS A 199 1.02 11.76 10.66
N VAL A 200 0.80 11.91 9.36
CA VAL A 200 1.54 12.82 8.49
C VAL A 200 0.55 13.80 7.88
N LEU A 201 0.94 15.06 7.79
CA LEU A 201 0.22 16.10 7.04
C LEU A 201 1.24 16.88 6.20
N PHE A 202 0.78 17.52 5.13
CA PHE A 202 1.62 18.30 4.23
C PHE A 202 1.21 19.78 4.25
N THR A 203 2.20 20.67 4.12
CA THR A 203 1.99 22.09 3.85
C THR A 203 2.40 22.40 2.42
N TYR A 204 1.77 23.40 1.82
CA TYR A 204 1.94 23.73 0.40
C TYR A 204 2.37 25.18 0.20
N ASP A 205 3.11 25.41 -0.89
CA ASP A 205 3.47 26.74 -1.34
C ASP A 205 2.32 27.44 -2.10
N GLU A 206 2.57 28.64 -2.64
CA GLU A 206 1.58 29.38 -3.43
C GLU A 206 1.18 28.69 -4.75
N ASN A 207 1.94 27.69 -5.20
CA ASN A 207 1.69 26.90 -6.41
C ASN A 207 1.08 25.53 -6.09
N GLU A 208 0.61 25.31 -4.86
CA GLU A 208 0.04 24.05 -4.38
C GLU A 208 1.04 22.87 -4.42
N GLN A 209 2.35 23.16 -4.37
CA GLN A 209 3.40 22.15 -4.27
C GLN A 209 3.75 21.88 -2.81
N ALA A 210 3.89 20.61 -2.44
CA ALA A 210 4.25 20.26 -1.07
C ALA A 210 5.64 20.80 -0.71
N GLU A 211 5.70 21.63 0.33
CA GLU A 211 6.94 22.27 0.82
C GLU A 211 7.50 21.55 2.04
N ARG A 212 6.62 21.16 2.96
CA ARG A 212 7.00 20.51 4.21
C ARG A 212 6.03 19.40 4.54
N ALA A 213 6.52 18.42 5.29
CA ALA A 213 5.68 17.46 5.98
C ALA A 213 5.72 17.68 7.49
N VAL A 214 4.56 17.62 8.12
CA VAL A 214 4.38 17.66 9.57
C VAL A 214 4.09 16.24 10.04
N VAL A 215 5.05 15.64 10.74
CA VAL A 215 4.95 14.28 11.25
C VAL A 215 4.68 14.30 12.74
N LEU A 216 3.52 13.78 13.11
CA LEU A 216 3.09 13.62 14.49
C LEU A 216 3.58 12.27 15.03
N SER A 217 4.31 12.30 16.14
CA SER A 217 4.83 11.12 16.82
C SER A 217 4.48 11.15 18.32
N GLU A 218 4.80 10.08 19.05
CA GLU A 218 4.74 10.15 20.52
C GLU A 218 5.67 11.26 21.03
N ASN A 219 5.17 12.10 21.93
CA ASN A 219 5.88 13.20 22.58
C ASN A 219 6.43 14.33 21.69
N SER A 220 6.29 14.27 20.37
CA SER A 220 6.82 15.33 19.49
C SER A 220 6.06 15.50 18.19
N VAL A 221 6.27 16.66 17.57
CA VAL A 221 5.92 16.92 16.17
C VAL A 221 7.19 17.34 15.45
N ALA A 222 7.51 16.64 14.38
CA ALA A 222 8.61 16.99 13.49
C ALA A 222 8.09 17.71 12.24
N VAL A 223 8.87 18.64 11.74
CA VAL A 223 8.67 19.29 10.44
C VAL A 223 9.85 18.89 9.56
N VAL A 224 9.55 18.32 8.40
CA VAL A 224 10.51 17.86 7.41
C VAL A 224 10.42 18.78 6.21
N ASP A 225 11.55 19.33 5.78
CA ASP A 225 11.67 20.12 4.55
C ASP A 225 11.78 19.18 3.34
N LEU A 226 10.93 19.40 2.34
CA LEU A 226 10.86 18.60 1.11
C LEU A 226 11.50 19.30 -0.10
N PHE A 227 11.91 20.57 0.02
CA PHE A 227 12.48 21.36 -1.07
C PHE A 227 13.98 21.14 -1.29
N GLU A 228 14.70 20.71 -0.25
CA GLU A 228 16.11 20.36 -0.41
C GLU A 228 16.27 19.15 -1.34
N GLU A 229 17.41 19.06 -2.02
CA GLU A 229 17.74 17.91 -2.91
C GLU A 229 17.63 16.56 -2.17
N THR A 230 17.80 16.59 -0.84
CA THR A 230 17.56 15.46 0.04
C THR A 230 16.66 15.96 1.17
N PRO A 231 15.48 15.36 1.40
CA PRO A 231 14.61 15.76 2.51
C PRO A 231 15.34 15.74 3.86
N VAL A 232 15.18 16.81 4.64
CA VAL A 232 15.84 16.97 5.94
C VAL A 232 14.86 17.36 7.03
N LEU A 233 15.16 16.96 8.27
CA LEU A 233 14.45 17.45 9.44
C LEU A 233 14.76 18.95 9.63
N ASP A 234 13.74 19.80 9.55
CA ASP A 234 13.86 21.25 9.80
C ASP A 234 13.81 21.52 11.31
N VAL A 235 12.74 21.09 11.97
CA VAL A 235 12.53 21.34 13.41
C VAL A 235 11.69 20.26 14.08
N THR A 236 11.92 20.06 15.38
CA THR A 236 11.08 19.21 16.23
C THR A 236 10.54 20.01 17.41
N PHE A 237 9.23 19.92 17.64
CA PHE A 237 8.54 20.52 18.77
C PHE A 237 8.14 19.43 19.77
N PRO A 238 8.65 19.46 21.02
CA PRO A 238 8.20 18.52 22.03
C PRO A 238 6.78 18.88 22.50
N LEU A 239 5.93 17.86 22.67
CA LEU A 239 4.55 18.01 23.18
C LEU A 239 4.50 18.18 24.71
N THR A 240 5.60 17.83 25.39
CA THR A 240 5.78 17.97 26.84
C THR A 240 7.16 18.52 27.14
N LEU A 241 7.26 19.33 28.20
CA LEU A 241 8.56 19.78 28.74
C LEU A 241 9.14 18.78 29.75
N ASP A 242 8.32 17.86 30.23
CA ASP A 242 8.71 16.81 31.16
C ASP A 242 9.04 15.53 30.37
N PRO A 243 10.32 15.10 30.35
CA PRO A 243 10.73 13.89 29.63
C PRO A 243 10.19 12.59 30.23
N ASP A 244 9.73 12.61 31.48
CA ASP A 244 9.14 11.44 32.14
C ASP A 244 7.63 11.30 31.82
N SER A 245 7.03 12.34 31.24
CA SER A 245 5.64 12.32 30.80
C SER A 245 5.54 11.73 29.40
N ASN A 246 4.72 10.69 29.23
CA ASN A 246 4.34 10.19 27.90
C ASN A 246 3.03 10.84 27.44
N VAL A 247 3.08 11.51 26.30
CA VAL A 247 1.99 12.18 25.59
C VAL A 247 1.77 11.47 24.27
N VAL A 248 0.61 10.81 24.16
CA VAL A 248 0.13 10.21 22.93
C VAL A 248 -0.84 11.20 22.28
N PRO A 249 -0.48 11.79 21.13
CA PRO A 249 -1.39 12.66 20.41
C PRO A 249 -2.49 11.82 19.75
N VAL A 250 -3.71 12.36 19.69
CA VAL A 250 -4.88 11.70 19.10
C VAL A 250 -5.36 12.38 17.83
N GLY A 251 -4.82 13.55 17.53
CA GLY A 251 -5.16 14.28 16.32
C GLY A 251 -4.22 15.44 16.06
N VAL A 252 -4.07 15.75 14.78
CA VAL A 252 -3.46 16.97 14.29
C VAL A 252 -4.26 17.47 13.09
N GLU A 253 -4.41 18.79 13.02
CA GLU A 253 -4.97 19.52 11.88
C GLU A 253 -4.08 20.73 11.59
N LEU A 254 -3.90 21.04 10.30
CA LEU A 254 -3.21 22.25 9.87
C LEU A 254 -4.22 23.37 9.63
N THR A 255 -3.81 24.61 9.90
CA THR A 255 -4.58 25.78 9.46
C THR A 255 -4.59 25.86 7.93
N PRO A 256 -5.60 26.50 7.32
CA PRO A 256 -5.69 26.60 5.85
C PRO A 256 -4.48 27.30 5.19
N ASP A 257 -3.76 28.13 5.94
CA ASP A 257 -2.53 28.79 5.51
C ASP A 257 -1.26 27.97 5.80
N GLY A 258 -1.40 26.76 6.37
CA GLY A 258 -0.29 25.87 6.72
C GLY A 258 0.63 26.35 7.84
N GLN A 259 0.36 27.53 8.43
CA GLN A 259 1.29 28.17 9.38
C GLN A 259 1.26 27.54 10.77
N TYR A 260 0.14 26.93 11.16
CA TYR A 260 -0.05 26.37 12.49
C TYR A 260 -0.59 24.93 12.42
N ALA A 261 -0.06 24.07 13.29
CA ALA A 261 -0.62 22.77 13.57
C ALA A 261 -1.36 22.80 14.92
N LEU A 262 -2.63 22.42 14.92
CA LEU A 262 -3.44 22.26 16.12
C LEU A 262 -3.41 20.78 16.52
N ILE A 263 -2.82 20.48 17.68
CA ILE A 263 -2.62 19.11 18.15
C ILE A 263 -3.53 18.84 19.35
N SER A 264 -4.25 17.73 19.29
CA SER A 264 -5.02 17.22 20.41
C SER A 264 -4.29 16.04 21.05
N VAL A 265 -4.25 16.05 22.38
CA VAL A 265 -3.58 15.02 23.19
C VAL A 265 -4.61 14.36 24.08
N GLU A 266 -4.51 13.04 24.26
CA GLU A 266 -5.41 12.34 25.17
C GLU A 266 -5.16 12.81 26.61
N LYS A 267 -6.23 13.15 27.32
CA LYS A 267 -6.11 13.60 28.70
C LYS A 267 -5.78 12.39 29.58
N ARG A 268 -4.55 12.32 30.07
CA ARG A 268 -4.17 11.33 31.07
C ARG A 268 -4.82 11.69 32.41
N SER A 269 -5.57 10.77 33.00
CA SER A 269 -5.91 10.84 34.42
C SER A 269 -4.72 10.31 35.22
N ASP A 270 -4.12 11.18 36.03
CA ASP A 270 -3.10 10.81 37.03
C ASP A 270 -3.61 9.74 38.01
#